data_AF-A0A2P8EVU8-F1
#
_entry.id   AF-A0A2P8EVU8-F1
#
_cell.length_a   1.000
_cell.length_b   1.000
_cell.length_c   1.000
_cell.angle_alpha   90.00
_cell.angle_beta   90.00
_cell.angle_gamma   90.00
#
_symmetry.space_group_name_H-M   'P 1'
#
loop_
_entity.id
_entity.type
_entity.pdbx_description
1 polymer ?
#
loop_
_entity_poly.entity_id
_entity_poly.type
_entity_poly.pdbx_seq_one_letter_code
_entity_poly.pdbx_strand_id
1 'polypeptide(L)'
;MLGGISIWQLVIVLVIIILLFGTKKLRNIGGDLGGALKSFKKAVNDDDAEQKPADADPHKKLSSEQGDAQFKDGEETRNQSDSKTPK
;
A
#
# COMPACT_ATOMS: atom_id res chain seq x y z
N MET A 1 36.35 3.85 15.85
CA MET A 1 36.46 3.08 14.58
C MET A 1 35.11 2.48 14.14
N LEU A 2 33.96 3.09 14.44
CA LEU A 2 32.63 2.63 13.99
C LEU A 2 31.87 3.68 13.16
N GLY A 3 32.59 4.60 12.49
CA GLY A 3 32.00 5.70 11.73
C GLY A 3 32.06 5.52 10.20
N GLY A 4 32.06 4.28 9.71
CA GLY A 4 32.40 3.98 8.31
C GLY A 4 31.21 3.75 7.37
N ILE A 5 30.01 3.51 7.90
CA ILE A 5 28.83 3.28 7.06
C ILE A 5 28.12 4.62 6.89
N SER A 6 28.53 5.37 5.87
CA SER A 6 27.80 6.58 5.49
C SER A 6 26.45 6.19 4.88
N ILE A 7 25.45 7.02 5.16
CA ILE A 7 24.06 6.84 4.68
C ILE A 7 24.01 6.74 3.15
N TRP A 8 24.92 7.42 2.45
CA TRP A 8 25.06 7.38 1.00
C TRP A 8 25.38 5.99 0.44
N GLN A 9 26.19 5.20 1.14
CA GLN A 9 26.55 3.84 0.74
C GLN A 9 25.35 2.91 0.91
N LEU A 10 24.56 3.08 1.98
CA LEU A 10 23.34 2.29 2.19
C LEU A 10 22.31 2.53 1.07
N VAL A 11 22.16 3.77 0.60
CA VAL A 11 21.28 4.09 -0.54
C VAL A 11 21.76 3.41 -1.82
N ILE A 12 23.06 3.46 -2.12
CA ILE A 12 23.63 2.81 -3.32
C ILE A 12 23.38 1.30 -3.30
N VAL A 13 23.58 0.65 -2.14
CA VAL A 13 23.36 -0.79 -1.97
C VAL A 13 21.88 -1.14 -2.11
N LEU A 14 20.99 -0.32 -1.53
CA LEU A 14 19.55 -0.52 -1.63
C LEU A 14 19.06 -0.50 -3.09
N VAL A 15 19.58 0.42 -3.91
CA VAL A 15 19.25 0.49 -5.34
C VAL A 15 19.64 -0.81 -6.05
N ILE A 16 20.83 -1.34 -5.78
CA ILE A 16 21.29 -2.60 -6.38
C ILE A 16 20.37 -3.76 -5.97
N ILE A 17 19.99 -3.85 -4.69
CA ILE A 17 19.06 -4.89 -4.22
C ILE A 17 17.70 -4.77 -4.92
N ILE A 18 17.16 -3.56 -5.07
CA ILE A 18 15.90 -3.34 -5.79
C ILE A 18 16.00 -3.79 -7.25
N LEU A 19 17.13 -3.54 -7.91
CA LEU A 19 17.35 -3.97 -9.30
C LEU A 19 17.46 -5.50 -9.42
N LEU A 20 18.12 -6.17 -8.48
CA LEU A 20 18.29 -7.63 -8.50
C LEU A 20 16.97 -8.37 -8.20
N PHE A 21 16.25 -7.93 -7.17
CA PHE A 21 15.02 -8.59 -6.72
C PHE A 21 13.77 -8.07 -7.43
N GLY A 22 13.85 -6.88 -8.04
CA GLY A 22 12.73 -6.14 -8.59
C GLY A 22 11.83 -5.52 -7.50
N THR A 23 11.16 -4.42 -7.84
CA THR A 23 10.23 -3.73 -6.94
C THR A 23 8.99 -4.57 -6.59
N LYS A 24 8.61 -5.53 -7.45
CA LYS A 24 7.42 -6.36 -7.24
C LYS A 24 7.59 -7.33 -6.05
N LYS A 25 8.74 -7.99 -5.91
CA LYS A 25 9.02 -8.86 -4.76
C LYS A 25 9.24 -8.04 -3.48
N LEU A 26 9.97 -6.92 -3.58
CA LEU A 26 10.18 -6.02 -2.45
C LEU A 26 8.88 -5.41 -1.93
N ARG A 27 7.91 -5.07 -2.81
CA ARG A 27 6.60 -4.56 -2.39
C ARG A 27 5.74 -5.63 -1.73
N ASN A 28 5.78 -6.86 -2.25
CA ASN A 28 5.01 -7.97 -1.68
C ASN A 28 5.46 -8.28 -0.25
N ILE A 29 6.78 -8.41 -0.06
CA ILE A 29 7.38 -8.71 1.26
C ILE A 29 7.39 -7.45 2.16
N GLY A 30 7.70 -6.29 1.58
CA GLY A 30 7.76 -5.02 2.30
C GLY A 30 6.40 -4.52 2.79
N GLY A 31 5.29 -4.91 2.17
CA GLY A 31 3.95 -4.63 2.67
C GLY A 31 3.70 -5.33 4.02
N ASP A 32 4.00 -6.62 4.10
CA ASP A 32 3.81 -7.43 5.30
C ASP A 32 4.73 -7.00 6.44
N LEU A 33 6.03 -6.86 6.15
CA LEU A 33 7.02 -6.38 7.12
C LEU A 33 6.79 -4.92 7.51
N GLY A 34 6.41 -4.07 6.55
CA GLY A 34 6.13 -2.65 6.79
C GLY A 34 4.89 -2.46 7.67
N GLY A 35 3.85 -3.28 7.50
CA GLY A 35 2.68 -3.31 8.37
C GLY A 35 3.05 -3.68 9.81
N ALA A 36 3.83 -4.74 10.00
CA ALA A 36 4.28 -5.16 11.32
C ALA A 36 5.17 -4.10 12.01
N LEU A 37 6.12 -3.52 11.28
CA LEU A 37 6.99 -2.46 11.79
C LEU A 37 6.20 -1.17 12.11
N LYS A 38 5.15 -0.84 11.34
CA LYS A 38 4.30 0.33 11.59
C LYS A 38 3.54 0.18 12.91
N SER A 39 2.97 -0.98 13.18
CA SER A 39 2.28 -1.27 14.45
C SER A 39 3.27 -1.29 15.62
N PHE A 40 4.47 -1.83 15.43
CA PHE A 40 5.54 -1.81 16.45
C PHE A 40 6.00 -0.38 16.76
N LYS A 41 6.29 0.43 15.73
CA LYS A 41 6.64 1.85 15.87
C LYS A 41 5.52 2.58 16.60
N LYS A 42 4.25 2.33 16.24
CA LYS A 42 3.11 3.00 16.87
C LYS A 42 2.99 2.64 18.35
N ALA A 43 3.07 1.35 18.71
CA ALA A 43 3.05 0.91 20.11
C ALA A 43 4.19 1.55 20.93
N VAL A 44 5.41 1.56 20.40
CA VAL A 44 6.58 2.15 21.06
C VAL A 44 6.48 3.68 21.19
N ASN A 45 5.76 4.37 20.29
CA ASN A 45 5.56 5.83 20.39
C ASN A 45 4.30 6.20 21.19
N ASP A 46 3.31 5.30 21.33
CA ASP A 46 2.11 5.51 22.16
C ASP A 46 2.45 5.49 23.65
N ASP A 47 3.46 4.72 24.06
CA ASP A 47 3.97 4.70 25.45
C ASP A 47 4.58 6.06 25.89
N ASP A 48 4.96 6.93 24.95
CA ASP A 48 5.50 8.28 25.21
C ASP A 48 4.46 9.42 25.03
N ALA A 49 3.28 9.13 24.46
CA ALA A 49 2.32 10.16 24.04
C ALA A 49 0.88 9.77 24.37
N GLU A 50 0.56 9.75 25.66
CA GLU A 50 -0.81 9.63 26.15
C GLU A 50 -1.61 10.90 25.77
N GLN A 51 -2.18 10.92 24.55
CA GLN A 51 -3.38 11.66 24.11
C GLN A 51 -3.50 11.75 22.56
N LYS A 52 -4.06 10.72 21.89
CA LYS A 52 -5.09 10.90 20.83
C LYS A 52 -5.65 9.56 20.35
N PRO A 53 -6.98 9.41 20.17
CA PRO A 53 -7.51 8.26 19.47
C PRO A 53 -7.13 8.42 17.99
N ALA A 54 -6.30 7.53 17.49
CA ALA A 54 -6.00 7.46 16.08
C ALA A 54 -6.68 6.21 15.53
N ASP A 55 -7.94 6.42 15.10
CA ASP A 55 -8.75 5.55 14.25
C ASP A 55 -7.88 4.62 13.39
N ALA A 56 -7.83 3.35 13.79
CA ALA A 56 -7.41 2.25 12.95
C ALA A 56 -8.67 1.55 12.45
N ASP A 57 -9.37 2.19 11.53
CA ASP A 57 -10.42 1.55 10.73
C ASP A 57 -9.80 1.13 9.39
N PRO A 58 -9.56 -0.17 9.13
CA PRO A 58 -8.98 -0.63 7.87
C PRO A 58 -9.94 -0.53 6.67
N HIS A 59 -11.19 -0.07 6.85
CA HIS A 59 -12.22 -0.17 5.82
C HIS A 59 -12.53 1.11 5.04
N LYS A 60 -11.82 2.23 5.27
CA LYS A 60 -12.12 3.50 4.61
C LYS A 60 -11.16 3.91 3.49
N LYS A 61 -10.86 3.01 2.56
CA LYS A 61 -10.30 3.37 1.25
C LYS A 61 -10.74 2.46 0.11
N LEU A 62 -12.05 2.19 0.04
CA LEU A 62 -12.71 1.66 -1.15
C LEU A 62 -13.89 2.56 -1.56
N SER A 63 -13.66 3.88 -1.63
CA SER A 63 -14.50 4.80 -2.40
C SER A 63 -13.79 6.14 -2.56
N SER A 64 -13.02 6.28 -3.62
CA SER A 64 -12.72 7.57 -4.25
C SER A 64 -12.39 7.26 -5.69
N GLU A 65 -13.43 7.30 -6.51
CA GLU A 65 -13.32 7.56 -7.94
C GLU A 65 -12.44 8.79 -8.17
N GLN A 66 -11.70 8.78 -9.29
CA GLN A 66 -11.17 9.92 -10.08
C GLN A 66 -9.63 10.01 -10.18
N GLY A 67 -9.17 9.83 -11.43
CA GLY A 67 -7.76 9.75 -11.82
C GLY A 67 -7.50 8.84 -13.03
N ASP A 68 -8.40 8.84 -14.00
CA ASP A 68 -8.17 8.82 -15.45
C ASP A 68 -6.77 8.37 -15.94
N ALA A 69 -6.66 7.08 -16.27
CA ALA A 69 -5.80 6.61 -17.37
C ALA A 69 -6.58 5.53 -18.13
N GLN A 70 -7.35 6.03 -19.09
CA GLN A 70 -8.19 5.29 -20.02
C GLN A 70 -7.34 4.29 -20.84
N PHE A 71 -7.50 2.99 -20.57
CA PHE A 71 -7.23 1.95 -21.56
C PHE A 71 -8.59 1.40 -22.01
N LYS A 72 -8.97 1.75 -23.24
CA LYS A 72 -10.05 1.10 -23.98
C LYS A 72 -9.59 -0.30 -24.37
N ASP A 73 -10.54 -1.23 -24.32
CA ASP A 73 -10.66 -2.53 -25.00
C ASP A 73 -11.40 -3.42 -23.99
N GLY A 74 -12.71 -3.62 -24.03
CA GLY A 74 -13.55 -3.94 -25.16
C GLY A 74 -14.23 -5.26 -24.81
N GLU A 75 -15.44 -5.23 -24.26
CA GLU A 75 -16.42 -6.30 -24.45
C GLU A 75 -17.81 -5.85 -24.00
N GLU A 76 -18.65 -5.62 -25.00
CA GLU A 76 -20.09 -5.55 -24.89
C GLU A 76 -20.61 -6.99 -24.76
N THR A 77 -21.34 -7.35 -23.71
CA THR A 77 -22.64 -8.04 -23.86
C THR A 77 -23.47 -7.88 -22.60
N ARG A 78 -24.60 -7.23 -22.81
CA ARG A 78 -25.70 -6.94 -21.89
C ARG A 78 -26.32 -8.25 -21.39
N ASN A 79 -26.47 -8.40 -20.07
CA ASN A 79 -27.51 -9.28 -19.53
C ASN A 79 -28.43 -8.45 -18.63
N GLN A 80 -29.43 -7.81 -19.25
CA GLN A 80 -30.57 -7.22 -18.55
C GLN A 80 -31.48 -8.36 -18.09
N SER A 81 -31.39 -8.71 -16.81
CA SER A 81 -32.50 -9.33 -16.09
C SER A 81 -33.52 -8.26 -15.72
N ASP A 82 -34.78 -8.62 -15.94
CA ASP A 82 -35.98 -8.18 -15.23
C ASP A 82 -36.31 -6.69 -15.15
N SER A 83 -37.35 -6.28 -15.89
CA SER A 83 -38.67 -6.09 -15.26
C SER A 83 -39.61 -5.31 -16.20
N LYS A 84 -40.75 -5.95 -16.51
CA LYS A 84 -42.10 -5.36 -16.59
C LYS A 84 -42.94 -6.25 -17.49
N THR A 85 -43.68 -7.15 -16.87
CA THR A 85 -44.93 -7.70 -17.40
C THR A 85 -46.00 -6.61 -17.36
N PRO A 86 -46.67 -6.29 -18.47
CA PRO A 86 -47.94 -5.60 -18.45
C PRO A 86 -49.03 -6.48 -19.07
N LYS A 87 -49.89 -7.05 -18.21
CA LYS A 87 -51.36 -7.19 -18.35
C LYS A 87 -51.90 -8.20 -17.36
#